data_AF-A0AAX3TCV7-F1
#
_entry.id   AF-A0AAX3TCV7-F1
#
_cell.length_a   1.000
_cell.length_b   1.000
_cell.length_c   1.000
_cell.angle_alpha   90.00
_cell.angle_beta   90.00
_cell.angle_gamma   90.00
#
_symmetry.space_group_name_H-M   'P 1'
#
loop_
_entity.id
_entity.type
_entity.pdbx_description
1 polymer ?
#
loop_
_entity_poly.entity_id
_entity_poly.type
_entity_poly.pdbx_seq_one_letter_code
_entity_poly.pdbx_strand_id
1 'polypeptide(L)'
;MARTWLSVTVELLGGRGVELWPWPGRVFAVGPAHTFKDLATAIDDAFARWDRSHLSLFTLDDGRVVADAALGADLAGGIGGPISEPVDIATAKVAAFAATGSEFQYTFDLGDEWTHRCVVGDLKVDPVDVLGIKPTAPLAYFGWGDIPDQYGRRTADGDDETPPRPTVPHPMLVGQWPAQKEIRELDLGEVRGSIASSDADRFLDAVIGCDLHDALQQVGPGVPMALQKRRERAEPVAVSIVEQLKRRGEAGDAELAEELLASLRGEPAPGRPIAVDLEMLSDEMEGDPNRSTGGLIDLSTGFVYNDEMLDPGVLDEEIDVEEDPDRWLRFDCIGSRDSWRDMADFATRTTDPDLRNRLERAIEGRGAFRRFRDVVHEAGVSQQWYAFSTDRKFGRARKFLVREGIRPI
;
A
#
# COMPACT_ATOMS: atom_id res chain seq x y z
N MET A 1 -25.15 -13.21 -32.88
CA MET A 1 -24.52 -12.88 -34.18
C MET A 1 -24.41 -14.17 -35.00
N ALA A 2 -23.72 -14.19 -36.15
CA ALA A 2 -23.66 -15.38 -37.00
C ALA A 2 -22.67 -16.43 -36.43
N ARG A 3 -23.17 -17.65 -36.16
CA ARG A 3 -22.39 -18.82 -35.71
C ARG A 3 -21.46 -19.30 -36.81
N THR A 4 -20.29 -18.68 -36.91
CA THR A 4 -19.32 -18.91 -37.99
C THR A 4 -18.01 -19.53 -37.50
N TRP A 5 -17.79 -19.61 -36.19
CA TRP A 5 -16.56 -20.07 -35.58
C TRP A 5 -16.64 -21.57 -35.28
N LEU A 6 -15.53 -22.27 -35.47
CA LEU A 6 -15.40 -23.67 -35.06
C LEU A 6 -15.21 -23.76 -33.54
N SER A 7 -15.83 -24.75 -32.93
CA SER A 7 -15.52 -25.20 -31.57
C SER A 7 -14.59 -26.40 -31.69
N VAL A 8 -13.34 -26.28 -31.24
CA VAL A 8 -12.34 -27.35 -31.38
C VAL A 8 -11.96 -27.85 -30.00
N THR A 9 -12.32 -29.09 -29.70
CA THR A 9 -11.92 -29.81 -28.50
C THR A 9 -10.52 -30.37 -28.73
N VAL A 10 -9.57 -30.00 -27.88
CA VAL A 10 -8.19 -30.46 -27.96
C VAL A 10 -7.86 -31.22 -26.67
N GLU A 11 -7.46 -32.48 -26.81
CA GLU A 11 -7.09 -33.37 -25.70
C GLU A 11 -5.61 -33.74 -25.85
N LEU A 12 -4.83 -33.57 -24.79
CA LEU A 12 -3.44 -34.02 -24.78
C LEU A 12 -3.39 -35.51 -24.43
N LEU A 13 -2.95 -36.33 -25.39
CA LEU A 13 -2.93 -37.78 -25.26
C LEU A 13 -1.67 -38.28 -24.54
N GLY A 14 -0.53 -37.62 -24.74
CA GLY A 14 0.75 -38.12 -24.26
C GLY A 14 1.94 -37.34 -24.82
N GLY A 15 3.13 -37.71 -24.35
CA GLY A 15 4.43 -37.18 -24.78
C GLY A 15 5.54 -37.78 -23.92
N ARG A 16 6.78 -37.73 -24.40
CA ARG A 16 7.98 -38.31 -23.76
C ARG A 16 7.85 -39.80 -23.46
N GLY A 17 7.17 -40.53 -24.34
CA GLY A 17 6.89 -41.96 -24.17
C GLY A 17 5.86 -42.30 -23.08
N VAL A 18 5.13 -41.31 -22.56
CA VAL A 18 4.08 -41.50 -21.55
C VAL A 18 2.71 -41.19 -22.16
N GLU A 19 1.77 -42.11 -21.96
CA GLU A 19 0.35 -41.89 -22.23
C GLU A 19 -0.32 -41.26 -20.99
N LEU A 20 -1.12 -40.22 -21.20
CA LEU A 20 -1.88 -39.57 -20.15
C LEU A 20 -3.26 -40.20 -20.02
N TRP A 21 -3.74 -40.36 -18.79
CA TRP A 21 -5.13 -40.69 -18.53
C TRP A 21 -5.56 -40.19 -17.15
N PRO A 22 -6.73 -39.54 -17.01
CA PRO A 22 -7.60 -39.05 -18.09
C PRO A 22 -6.91 -37.95 -18.93
N TRP A 23 -7.30 -37.79 -20.20
CA TRP A 23 -6.69 -36.77 -21.07
C TRP A 23 -7.08 -35.36 -20.63
N PRO A 24 -6.11 -34.49 -20.25
CA PRO A 24 -6.41 -33.09 -20.01
C PRO A 24 -6.79 -32.42 -21.34
N GLY A 25 -7.79 -31.55 -21.30
CA GLY A 25 -8.39 -31.01 -22.52
C GLY A 25 -8.85 -29.58 -22.42
N ARG A 26 -8.98 -28.93 -23.58
CA ARG A 26 -9.40 -27.53 -23.74
C ARG A 26 -10.35 -27.43 -24.93
N VAL A 27 -11.33 -26.53 -24.85
CA VAL A 27 -12.20 -26.22 -25.98
C VAL A 27 -11.91 -24.81 -26.47
N PHE A 28 -11.54 -24.70 -27.75
CA PHE A 28 -11.14 -23.47 -28.40
C PHE A 28 -12.23 -22.95 -29.34
N ALA A 29 -12.44 -21.64 -29.33
CA ALA A 29 -13.16 -20.96 -30.40
C ALA A 29 -12.17 -20.56 -31.49
N VAL A 30 -12.37 -21.07 -32.72
CA VAL A 30 -11.49 -20.83 -33.87
C VAL A 30 -12.25 -20.11 -34.98
N GLY A 31 -11.87 -18.87 -35.26
CA GLY A 31 -12.49 -18.03 -36.27
C GLY A 31 -12.06 -18.35 -37.70
N PRO A 32 -12.82 -17.90 -38.71
CA PRO A 32 -12.55 -18.19 -40.12
C PRO A 32 -11.23 -17.59 -40.64
N ALA A 33 -10.69 -16.58 -39.95
CA ALA A 33 -9.43 -15.95 -40.32
C ALA A 33 -8.21 -16.55 -39.60
N HIS A 34 -8.42 -17.45 -38.63
CA HIS A 34 -7.32 -18.03 -37.86
C HIS A 34 -6.61 -19.13 -38.64
N THR A 35 -5.28 -19.12 -38.58
CA THR A 35 -4.40 -20.08 -39.23
C THR A 35 -4.13 -21.29 -38.33
N PHE A 36 -3.56 -22.35 -38.88
CA PHE A 36 -3.03 -23.45 -38.07
C PHE A 36 -1.90 -22.98 -37.15
N LYS A 37 -1.09 -21.98 -37.55
CA LYS A 37 -0.08 -21.39 -36.66
C LYS A 37 -0.71 -20.70 -35.46
N ASP A 38 -1.78 -19.92 -35.68
CA ASP A 38 -2.51 -19.29 -34.58
C ASP A 38 -3.10 -20.34 -33.62
N LEU A 39 -3.61 -21.45 -34.17
CA LEU A 39 -4.15 -22.55 -33.38
C LEU A 39 -3.06 -23.28 -32.60
N ALA A 40 -1.93 -23.61 -33.23
CA ALA A 40 -0.77 -24.19 -32.56
C ALA A 40 -0.31 -23.31 -31.40
N THR A 41 -0.20 -22.00 -31.63
CA THR A 41 0.21 -21.05 -30.59
C THR A 41 -0.74 -21.08 -29.39
N ALA A 42 -2.04 -21.08 -29.64
CA ALA A 42 -3.06 -21.13 -28.60
C ALA A 42 -3.09 -22.48 -27.85
N ILE A 43 -2.90 -23.60 -28.55
CA ILE A 43 -2.80 -24.93 -27.94
C ILE A 43 -1.59 -24.95 -27.00
N ASP A 44 -0.42 -24.60 -27.50
CA ASP A 44 0.81 -24.59 -26.70
C ASP A 44 0.70 -23.72 -25.44
N ASP A 45 0.09 -22.53 -25.53
CA ASP A 45 -0.14 -21.66 -24.36
C ASP A 45 -1.08 -22.32 -23.35
N ALA A 46 -2.18 -22.90 -23.84
CA ALA A 46 -3.17 -23.55 -22.98
C ALA A 46 -2.67 -24.84 -22.34
N PHE A 47 -1.64 -25.47 -22.92
CA PHE A 47 -0.99 -26.69 -22.45
C PHE A 47 0.43 -26.46 -21.90
N ALA A 48 0.79 -25.22 -21.54
CA ALA A 48 2.08 -24.86 -20.92
C ALA A 48 3.31 -25.40 -21.68
N ARG A 49 3.28 -25.32 -23.02
CA ARG A 49 4.38 -25.65 -23.93
C ARG A 49 5.11 -24.36 -24.31
N TRP A 50 5.89 -23.84 -23.37
CA TRP A 50 6.49 -22.50 -23.49
C TRP A 50 7.83 -22.47 -24.21
N ASP A 51 8.52 -23.61 -24.35
CA ASP A 51 9.73 -23.68 -25.17
C ASP A 51 9.40 -23.80 -26.66
N ARG A 52 9.09 -22.67 -27.28
CA ARG A 52 8.63 -22.60 -28.68
C ARG A 52 9.73 -22.87 -29.72
N SER A 53 10.95 -23.21 -29.30
CA SER A 53 12.08 -23.41 -30.21
C SER A 53 12.09 -24.78 -30.91
N HIS A 54 11.03 -25.57 -30.72
CA HIS A 54 10.86 -26.90 -31.29
C HIS A 54 9.97 -26.95 -32.53
N LEU A 55 10.19 -27.98 -33.35
CA LEU A 55 9.36 -28.27 -34.51
C LEU A 55 8.00 -28.83 -34.09
N SER A 56 6.95 -28.42 -34.79
CA SER A 56 5.57 -28.87 -34.59
C SER A 56 4.84 -29.01 -35.93
N LEU A 57 3.82 -29.85 -35.97
CA LEU A 57 3.01 -30.08 -37.16
C LEU A 57 1.58 -30.47 -36.80
N PHE A 58 0.67 -30.31 -37.76
CA PHE A 58 -0.64 -30.97 -37.75
C PHE A 58 -0.68 -32.08 -38.80
N THR A 59 -1.44 -33.13 -38.50
CA THR A 59 -1.80 -34.18 -39.45
C THR A 59 -3.33 -34.23 -39.56
N LEU A 60 -3.86 -33.96 -40.75
CA LEU A 60 -5.29 -33.95 -41.04
C LEU A 60 -5.85 -35.37 -41.23
N ASP A 61 -7.17 -35.53 -41.19
CA ASP A 61 -7.87 -36.81 -41.37
C ASP A 61 -7.59 -37.48 -42.72
N ASP A 62 -7.34 -36.69 -43.76
CA ASP A 62 -6.95 -37.17 -45.09
C ASP A 62 -5.43 -37.44 -45.26
N GLY A 63 -4.66 -37.31 -44.17
CA GLY A 63 -3.23 -37.56 -44.13
C GLY A 63 -2.36 -36.39 -44.59
N ARG A 64 -2.94 -35.23 -44.95
CA ARG A 64 -2.14 -34.01 -45.22
C ARG A 64 -1.41 -33.55 -43.96
N VAL A 65 -0.16 -33.14 -44.15
CA VAL A 65 0.65 -32.53 -43.09
C VAL A 65 0.66 -31.01 -43.26
N VAL A 66 0.39 -30.30 -42.16
CA VAL A 66 0.47 -28.84 -42.07
C VAL A 66 1.63 -28.49 -41.15
N ALA A 67 2.69 -27.90 -41.71
CA ALA A 67 3.93 -27.61 -41.00
C ALA A 67 4.59 -26.32 -41.49
N ASP A 68 5.67 -25.88 -40.85
CA ASP A 68 6.50 -24.79 -41.37
C ASP A 68 7.08 -25.17 -42.74
N ALA A 69 7.24 -24.18 -43.62
CA ALA A 69 7.70 -24.39 -45.00
C ALA A 69 9.03 -25.17 -45.10
N ALA A 70 9.98 -24.96 -44.18
CA ALA A 70 11.24 -25.68 -44.17
C ALA A 70 11.05 -27.18 -43.84
N LEU A 71 10.28 -27.47 -42.80
CA LEU A 71 9.96 -28.85 -42.39
C LEU A 71 9.07 -29.56 -43.41
N GLY A 72 8.11 -28.84 -44.01
CA GLY A 72 7.24 -29.38 -45.05
C GLY A 72 8.01 -29.82 -46.30
N ALA A 73 9.07 -29.09 -46.67
CA ALA A 73 9.96 -29.48 -47.76
C ALA A 73 10.75 -30.76 -47.45
N ASP A 74 11.24 -30.90 -46.22
CA ASP A 74 12.00 -32.08 -45.77
C ASP A 74 11.10 -33.34 -45.69
N LEU A 75 9.87 -33.20 -45.19
CA LEU A 75 8.90 -34.30 -45.08
C LEU A 75 8.38 -34.76 -46.45
N ALA A 76 8.24 -33.87 -47.43
CA ALA A 76 7.90 -34.23 -48.80
C ALA A 76 8.97 -35.11 -49.48
N GLY A 77 10.20 -35.14 -48.94
CA GLY A 77 11.32 -35.98 -49.41
C GLY A 77 11.59 -37.24 -48.56
N GLY A 78 10.85 -37.47 -47.47
CA GLY A 78 11.10 -38.54 -46.48
C GLY A 78 10.25 -39.81 -46.64
N ILE A 79 10.80 -40.94 -46.18
CA ILE A 79 10.33 -42.31 -46.47
C ILE A 79 9.01 -42.64 -45.74
N GLY A 80 7.94 -42.89 -46.52
CA GLY A 80 6.82 -43.75 -46.11
C GLY A 80 5.46 -43.08 -45.81
N GLY A 81 4.90 -42.35 -46.77
CA GLY A 81 3.50 -41.89 -46.75
C GLY A 81 3.06 -41.36 -48.12
N PRO A 82 1.74 -41.24 -48.41
CA PRO A 82 1.28 -40.64 -49.66
C PRO A 82 1.78 -39.19 -49.76
N ILE A 83 2.45 -38.88 -50.87
CA ILE A 83 2.97 -37.54 -51.18
C ILE A 83 1.79 -36.58 -51.25
N SER A 84 1.68 -35.69 -50.27
CA SER A 84 0.69 -34.62 -50.25
C SER A 84 1.38 -33.28 -50.38
N GLU A 85 0.76 -32.31 -51.06
CA GLU A 85 1.31 -30.96 -51.21
C GLU A 85 1.55 -30.36 -49.82
N PRO A 86 2.75 -29.80 -49.54
CA PRO A 86 3.05 -29.23 -48.23
C PRO A 86 2.13 -28.04 -47.97
N VAL A 87 1.38 -28.10 -46.88
CA VAL A 87 0.49 -27.01 -46.44
C VAL A 87 1.23 -26.17 -45.42
N ASP A 88 1.45 -24.89 -45.74
CA ASP A 88 2.14 -23.95 -44.84
C ASP A 88 1.25 -23.57 -43.64
N ILE A 89 1.73 -23.92 -42.45
CA ILE A 89 1.07 -23.67 -41.16
C ILE A 89 0.77 -22.18 -40.92
N ALA A 90 1.62 -21.28 -41.42
CA ALA A 90 1.51 -19.83 -41.19
C ALA A 90 0.40 -19.18 -42.01
N THR A 91 0.00 -19.78 -43.14
CA THR A 91 -0.96 -19.19 -44.07
C THR A 91 -2.27 -19.98 -44.17
N ALA A 92 -2.24 -21.30 -43.95
CA ALA A 92 -3.40 -22.16 -44.03
C ALA A 92 -4.42 -21.87 -42.92
N LYS A 93 -5.66 -21.57 -43.33
CA LYS A 93 -6.78 -21.26 -42.41
C LYS A 93 -7.46 -22.54 -41.93
N VAL A 94 -7.61 -22.72 -40.62
CA VAL A 94 -8.18 -23.95 -40.04
C VAL A 94 -9.55 -24.26 -40.63
N ALA A 95 -10.42 -23.25 -40.73
CA ALA A 95 -11.77 -23.40 -41.25
C ALA A 95 -11.87 -23.77 -42.74
N ALA A 96 -10.76 -23.68 -43.51
CA ALA A 96 -10.70 -24.11 -44.90
C ALA A 96 -10.34 -25.60 -45.05
N PHE A 97 -9.76 -26.21 -44.01
CA PHE A 97 -9.26 -27.58 -44.05
C PHE A 97 -9.99 -28.51 -43.06
N ALA A 98 -10.63 -27.97 -42.02
CA ALA A 98 -11.35 -28.75 -41.01
C ALA A 98 -12.86 -28.45 -41.06
N ALA A 99 -13.65 -29.49 -41.33
CA ALA A 99 -15.11 -29.42 -41.31
C ALA A 99 -15.66 -29.70 -39.90
N THR A 100 -16.93 -29.40 -39.66
CA THR A 100 -17.60 -29.85 -38.43
C THR A 100 -17.60 -31.38 -38.35
N GLY A 101 -17.24 -31.94 -37.20
CA GLY A 101 -17.08 -33.37 -37.00
C GLY A 101 -15.72 -33.95 -37.44
N SER A 102 -14.85 -33.16 -38.09
CA SER A 102 -13.52 -33.65 -38.48
C SER A 102 -12.60 -33.79 -37.26
N GLU A 103 -11.67 -34.72 -37.37
CA GLU A 103 -10.62 -34.96 -36.38
C GLU A 103 -9.25 -34.77 -37.02
N PHE A 104 -8.31 -34.17 -36.30
CA PHE A 104 -6.93 -34.03 -36.73
C PHE A 104 -5.98 -34.03 -35.53
N GLN A 105 -4.70 -34.30 -35.79
CA GLN A 105 -3.67 -34.35 -34.76
C GLN A 105 -2.83 -33.09 -34.78
N TYR A 106 -2.38 -32.64 -33.61
CA TYR A 106 -1.31 -31.66 -33.45
C TYR A 106 -0.19 -32.26 -32.61
N THR A 107 1.04 -32.23 -33.11
CA THR A 107 2.22 -32.71 -32.39
C THR A 107 3.17 -31.53 -32.13
N PHE A 108 3.42 -31.26 -30.86
CA PHE A 108 4.39 -30.27 -30.39
C PHE A 108 5.69 -30.97 -29.98
N ASP A 109 6.83 -30.38 -30.36
CA ASP A 109 8.16 -30.94 -30.15
C ASP A 109 8.30 -32.34 -30.74
N LEU A 110 8.75 -32.44 -31.99
CA LEU A 110 8.94 -33.73 -32.66
C LEU A 110 10.00 -34.64 -31.99
N GLY A 111 10.80 -34.12 -31.05
CA GLY A 111 11.69 -34.95 -30.23
C GLY A 111 10.93 -35.64 -29.09
N ASP A 112 10.08 -34.90 -28.39
CA ASP A 112 9.30 -35.39 -27.24
C ASP A 112 7.88 -35.89 -27.61
N GLU A 113 7.42 -35.64 -28.84
CA GLU A 113 6.15 -36.09 -29.44
C GLU A 113 4.90 -35.78 -28.58
N TRP A 114 4.79 -34.57 -28.04
CA TRP A 114 3.58 -34.15 -27.32
C TRP A 114 2.37 -34.10 -28.25
N THR A 115 1.53 -35.12 -28.16
CA THR A 115 0.48 -35.41 -29.15
C THR A 115 -0.88 -34.99 -28.62
N HIS A 116 -1.55 -34.15 -29.40
CA HIS A 116 -2.86 -33.61 -29.10
C HIS A 116 -3.87 -34.08 -30.16
N ARG A 117 -5.00 -34.59 -29.69
CA ARG A 117 -6.15 -34.92 -30.51
C ARG A 117 -7.06 -33.72 -30.61
N CYS A 118 -7.35 -33.26 -31.82
CA CYS A 118 -8.23 -32.12 -32.08
C CYS A 118 -9.51 -32.59 -32.76
N VAL A 119 -10.66 -32.34 -32.14
CA VAL A 119 -11.98 -32.69 -32.68
C VAL A 119 -12.79 -31.43 -32.88
N VAL A 120 -13.23 -31.21 -34.11
CA VAL A 120 -14.14 -30.10 -34.43
C VAL A 120 -15.56 -30.51 -34.09
N GLY A 121 -16.21 -29.75 -33.21
CA GLY A 121 -17.60 -30.00 -32.83
C GLY A 121 -18.58 -29.90 -34.01
N ASP A 122 -19.70 -30.59 -33.88
CA ASP A 122 -20.75 -30.64 -34.92
C ASP A 122 -21.44 -29.28 -35.15
N LEU A 123 -21.37 -28.39 -34.17
CA LEU A 123 -22.01 -27.08 -34.20
C LEU A 123 -20.97 -25.96 -34.15
N LYS A 124 -21.15 -24.97 -35.03
CA LYS A 124 -20.42 -23.71 -34.97
C LYS A 124 -20.93 -22.84 -33.82
N VAL A 125 -20.02 -22.04 -33.26
CA VAL A 125 -20.28 -21.14 -32.14
C VAL A 125 -20.22 -19.68 -32.57
N ASP A 126 -20.80 -18.82 -31.74
CA ASP A 126 -20.61 -17.37 -31.78
C ASP A 126 -19.62 -17.02 -30.66
N PRO A 127 -18.46 -16.41 -30.97
CA PRO A 127 -17.45 -16.12 -29.95
C PRO A 127 -17.98 -15.17 -28.86
N VAL A 128 -18.89 -14.25 -29.18
CA VAL A 128 -19.44 -13.35 -28.14
C VAL A 128 -20.33 -14.11 -27.17
N ASP A 129 -21.04 -15.13 -27.63
CA ASP A 129 -21.90 -15.95 -26.76
C ASP A 129 -21.08 -16.84 -25.82
N VAL A 130 -19.96 -17.42 -26.29
CA VAL A 130 -19.15 -18.38 -25.49
C VAL A 130 -17.98 -17.75 -24.72
N LEU A 131 -17.40 -16.67 -25.24
CA LEU A 131 -16.24 -15.99 -24.66
C LEU A 131 -16.57 -14.60 -24.10
N GLY A 132 -17.72 -14.01 -24.45
CA GLY A 132 -18.04 -12.61 -24.13
C GLY A 132 -17.27 -11.58 -24.98
N ILE A 133 -16.32 -12.04 -25.80
CA ILE A 133 -15.47 -11.20 -26.66
C ILE A 133 -15.30 -11.87 -28.03
N LYS A 134 -14.88 -11.08 -29.03
CA LYS A 134 -14.39 -11.61 -30.30
C LYS A 134 -12.85 -11.54 -30.30
N PRO A 135 -12.14 -12.62 -29.94
CA PRO A 135 -10.69 -12.59 -29.83
C PRO A 135 -10.02 -12.46 -31.20
N THR A 136 -8.78 -12.00 -31.26
CA THR A 136 -7.99 -11.87 -32.49
C THR A 136 -7.21 -13.14 -32.86
N ALA A 137 -7.16 -14.11 -31.94
CA ALA A 137 -6.53 -15.42 -32.11
C ALA A 137 -7.45 -16.51 -31.52
N PRO A 138 -7.23 -17.80 -31.84
CA PRO A 138 -7.93 -18.90 -31.18
C PRO A 138 -7.80 -18.78 -29.65
N LEU A 139 -8.89 -19.01 -28.94
CA LEU A 139 -8.93 -18.83 -27.50
C LEU A 139 -9.72 -19.94 -26.84
N ALA A 140 -9.14 -20.55 -25.81
CA ALA A 140 -9.81 -21.54 -24.98
C ALA A 140 -10.89 -20.88 -24.12
N TYR A 141 -12.09 -21.45 -24.09
CA TYR A 141 -13.20 -20.97 -23.24
C TYR A 141 -13.69 -22.01 -22.23
N PHE A 142 -13.15 -23.24 -22.30
CA PHE A 142 -13.43 -24.31 -21.35
C PHE A 142 -12.22 -25.25 -21.26
N GLY A 143 -12.05 -25.95 -20.13
CA GLY A 143 -10.92 -26.85 -19.94
C GLY A 143 -11.02 -27.75 -18.71
N TRP A 144 -10.27 -28.86 -18.72
CA TRP A 144 -10.18 -29.83 -17.64
C TRP A 144 -8.81 -30.53 -17.58
N GLY A 145 -8.52 -31.17 -16.45
CA GLY A 145 -7.32 -31.98 -16.22
C GLY A 145 -6.05 -31.18 -15.93
N ASP A 146 -5.14 -31.84 -15.21
CA ASP A 146 -3.81 -31.33 -14.89
C ASP A 146 -2.88 -31.50 -16.09
N ILE A 147 -2.04 -30.48 -16.36
CA ILE A 147 -1.12 -30.50 -17.50
C ILE A 147 0.30 -30.73 -16.98
N PRO A 148 1.02 -31.76 -17.45
CA PRO A 148 2.42 -31.94 -17.07
C PRO A 148 3.29 -30.83 -17.66
N ASP A 149 4.27 -30.35 -16.89
CA ASP A 149 5.36 -29.51 -17.43
C ASP A 149 6.01 -30.21 -18.62
N GLN A 150 6.38 -29.44 -19.64
CA GLN A 150 6.96 -29.95 -20.89
C GLN A 150 8.20 -30.83 -20.65
N TYR A 151 8.98 -30.57 -19.60
CA TYR A 151 10.17 -31.32 -19.22
C TYR A 151 10.01 -32.08 -17.89
N GLY A 152 8.78 -32.12 -17.35
CA GLY A 152 8.46 -32.81 -16.09
C GLY A 152 9.00 -32.09 -14.85
N ARG A 153 9.40 -30.82 -14.96
CA ARG A 153 9.93 -30.04 -13.84
C ARG A 153 8.86 -29.80 -12.79
N ARG A 154 9.14 -30.20 -11.56
CA ARG A 154 8.31 -29.93 -10.37
C ARG A 154 8.80 -28.75 -9.55
N THR A 155 10.09 -28.43 -9.69
CA THR A 155 10.81 -27.35 -9.03
C THR A 155 11.60 -26.57 -10.09
N ALA A 156 12.03 -25.35 -9.77
CA ALA A 156 12.82 -24.53 -10.69
C ALA A 156 14.15 -25.20 -11.08
N ASP A 157 14.74 -25.95 -10.15
CA ASP A 157 16.05 -26.59 -10.30
C ASP A 157 15.98 -27.99 -10.93
N GLY A 158 14.77 -28.52 -11.17
CA GLY A 158 14.56 -29.77 -11.92
C GLY A 158 14.75 -31.06 -11.14
N ASP A 159 15.00 -31.00 -9.83
CA ASP A 159 15.11 -32.19 -8.97
C ASP A 159 13.73 -32.76 -8.59
N ASP A 160 13.64 -34.10 -8.57
CA ASP A 160 12.43 -34.88 -8.26
C ASP A 160 12.04 -34.88 -6.76
N GLU A 161 12.94 -34.43 -5.87
CA GLU A 161 12.65 -34.32 -4.44
C GLU A 161 11.80 -33.08 -4.18
N THR A 162 10.51 -33.30 -3.96
CA THR A 162 9.62 -32.25 -3.48
C THR A 162 10.07 -31.83 -2.08
N PRO A 163 10.47 -30.57 -1.86
CA PRO A 163 10.88 -30.14 -0.53
C PRO A 163 9.71 -30.31 0.45
N PRO A 164 9.99 -30.62 1.73
CA PRO A 164 8.94 -30.71 2.73
C PRO A 164 8.15 -29.40 2.77
N ARG A 165 6.82 -29.53 2.79
CA ARG A 165 5.92 -28.39 2.86
C ARG A 165 6.30 -27.52 4.07
N PRO A 166 6.46 -26.20 3.90
CA PRO A 166 6.68 -25.31 5.03
C PRO A 166 5.59 -25.50 6.10
N THR A 167 6.01 -25.66 7.35
CA THR A 167 5.10 -25.78 8.51
C THR A 167 4.48 -24.45 8.91
N VAL A 168 5.11 -23.34 8.50
CA VAL A 168 4.62 -21.99 8.70
C VAL A 168 4.01 -21.48 7.38
N PRO A 169 2.80 -20.89 7.42
CA PRO A 169 2.21 -20.24 6.25
C PRO A 169 3.11 -19.13 5.71
N HIS A 170 3.12 -18.95 4.39
CA HIS A 170 3.85 -17.85 3.78
C HIS A 170 3.33 -16.49 4.32
N PRO A 171 4.19 -15.51 4.69
CA PRO A 171 3.78 -14.23 5.28
C PRO A 171 2.68 -13.48 4.51
N MET A 172 2.71 -13.53 3.17
CA MET A 172 1.66 -12.93 2.34
C MET A 172 0.28 -13.57 2.54
N LEU A 173 0.22 -14.86 2.88
CA LEU A 173 -1.03 -15.57 3.16
C LEU A 173 -1.60 -15.25 4.54
N VAL A 174 -0.78 -14.72 5.45
CA VAL A 174 -1.17 -14.35 6.82
C VAL A 174 -1.08 -12.85 7.08
N GLY A 175 -0.98 -12.02 6.03
CA GLY A 175 -0.97 -10.56 6.15
C GLY A 175 0.29 -9.97 6.79
N GLN A 176 1.38 -10.73 6.87
CA GLN A 176 2.68 -10.31 7.41
C GLN A 176 3.63 -9.78 6.32
N TRP A 177 3.10 -9.46 5.14
CA TRP A 177 3.88 -8.91 4.02
C TRP A 177 3.21 -7.66 3.40
N PRO A 178 3.95 -6.58 3.08
CA PRO A 178 5.38 -6.41 3.35
C PRO A 178 5.65 -6.48 4.85
N ALA A 179 6.83 -7.01 5.23
CA ALA A 179 7.28 -6.89 6.61
C ALA A 179 7.13 -5.42 6.99
N GLN A 180 6.42 -5.12 8.08
CA GLN A 180 6.39 -3.76 8.61
C GLN A 180 7.84 -3.32 8.74
N LYS A 181 8.29 -2.38 7.89
CA LYS A 181 9.62 -1.78 8.04
C LYS A 181 9.70 -1.35 9.50
N GLU A 182 10.78 -1.73 10.19
CA GLU A 182 11.04 -1.28 11.57
C GLU A 182 10.72 0.21 11.65
N ILE A 183 9.62 0.52 12.34
CA ILE A 183 9.20 1.89 12.55
C ILE A 183 10.26 2.47 13.47
N ARG A 184 11.03 3.43 12.98
CA ARG A 184 12.07 4.06 13.80
C ARG A 184 11.38 4.90 14.88
N GLU A 185 11.84 4.77 16.12
CA GLU A 185 11.38 5.65 17.20
C GLU A 185 11.75 7.11 16.90
N LEU A 186 10.82 8.03 17.17
CA LEU A 186 11.01 9.45 16.93
C LEU A 186 11.89 10.07 18.03
N ASP A 187 13.03 10.66 17.65
CA ASP A 187 13.83 11.48 18.56
C ASP A 187 13.32 12.93 18.57
N LEU A 188 12.47 13.26 19.56
CA LEU A 188 11.93 14.60 19.73
C LEU A 188 12.99 15.65 20.09
N GLY A 189 14.11 15.24 20.70
CA GLY A 189 15.25 16.13 20.94
C GLY A 189 15.87 16.60 19.62
N GLU A 190 16.05 15.67 18.69
CA GLU A 190 16.54 15.92 17.34
C GLU A 190 15.58 16.79 16.51
N VAL A 191 14.28 16.51 16.59
CA VAL A 191 13.24 17.34 15.95
C VAL A 191 13.30 18.77 16.46
N ARG A 192 13.31 18.99 17.78
CA ARG A 192 13.39 20.34 18.36
C ARG A 192 14.71 21.04 18.00
N GLY A 193 15.83 20.34 18.10
CA GLY A 193 17.15 20.88 17.80
C GLY A 193 17.29 21.32 16.34
N SER A 194 16.75 20.52 15.40
CA SER A 194 16.74 20.86 13.98
C SER A 194 15.80 22.01 13.64
N ILE A 195 14.64 22.12 14.29
CA ILE A 195 13.74 23.28 14.15
C ILE A 195 14.42 24.55 14.67
N ALA A 196 14.96 24.52 15.89
CA ALA A 196 15.61 25.67 16.52
C ALA A 196 16.83 26.17 15.75
N SER A 197 17.61 25.26 15.15
CA SER A 197 18.74 25.61 14.27
C SER A 197 18.34 25.89 12.82
N SER A 198 17.05 25.77 12.49
CA SER A 198 16.52 25.93 11.13
C SER A 198 17.21 24.99 10.11
N ASP A 199 17.56 23.77 10.50
CA ASP A 199 18.21 22.77 9.64
C ASP A 199 17.18 21.82 9.02
N ALA A 200 16.84 22.05 7.76
CA ALA A 200 15.81 21.30 7.05
C ALA A 200 16.20 19.86 6.73
N ASP A 201 17.48 19.60 6.43
CA ASP A 201 17.91 18.24 6.09
C ASP A 201 17.91 17.39 7.37
N ARG A 202 18.44 17.94 8.47
CA ARG A 202 18.41 17.29 9.79
C ARG A 202 16.98 17.04 10.29
N PHE A 203 16.06 18.00 10.10
CA PHE A 203 14.65 17.81 10.43
C PHE A 203 14.00 16.67 9.60
N LEU A 204 14.19 16.67 8.28
CA LEU A 204 13.63 15.64 7.41
C LEU A 204 14.18 14.25 7.74
N ASP A 205 15.48 14.16 8.01
CA ASP A 205 16.14 12.91 8.42
C ASP A 205 15.68 12.46 9.82
N ALA A 206 15.21 13.36 10.68
CA ALA A 206 14.64 13.02 11.99
C ALA A 206 13.21 12.47 11.91
N VAL A 207 12.41 12.88 10.93
CA VAL A 207 10.97 12.53 10.86
C VAL A 207 10.64 11.43 9.83
N ILE A 208 11.43 11.31 8.75
CA ILE A 208 11.17 10.31 7.72
C ILE A 208 11.38 8.90 8.28
N GLY A 209 10.39 8.02 8.07
CA GLY A 209 10.43 6.64 8.53
C GLY A 209 10.05 6.41 10.00
N CYS A 210 9.62 7.46 10.70
CA CYS A 210 9.12 7.37 12.08
C CYS A 210 7.58 7.31 12.13
N ASP A 211 7.04 6.78 13.23
CA ASP A 211 5.63 6.99 13.59
C ASP A 211 5.50 8.35 14.28
N LEU A 212 4.66 9.21 13.72
CA LEU A 212 4.46 10.59 14.16
C LEU A 212 3.13 10.76 14.90
N HIS A 213 2.32 9.70 15.04
CA HIS A 213 0.92 9.80 15.44
C HIS A 213 0.69 10.50 16.78
N ASP A 214 1.58 10.30 17.75
CA ASP A 214 1.51 10.92 19.08
C ASP A 214 2.39 12.19 19.22
N ALA A 215 2.89 12.74 18.10
CA ALA A 215 3.80 13.90 18.08
C ALA A 215 3.56 14.89 16.92
N LEU A 216 2.39 14.86 16.28
CA LEU A 216 2.09 15.71 15.11
C LEU A 216 2.14 17.21 15.41
N GLN A 217 1.67 17.67 16.58
CA GLN A 217 1.72 19.06 17.03
C GLN A 217 3.14 19.52 17.38
N GLN A 218 4.00 18.59 17.80
CA GLN A 218 5.42 18.87 18.07
C GLN A 218 6.26 18.89 16.79
N VAL A 219 5.93 18.06 15.80
CA VAL A 219 6.66 17.94 14.53
C VAL A 219 6.20 18.98 13.50
N GLY A 220 4.89 19.27 13.45
CA GLY A 220 4.27 20.16 12.49
C GLY A 220 4.95 21.53 12.32
N PRO A 221 5.35 22.23 13.40
CA PRO A 221 6.04 23.53 13.32
C PRO A 221 7.32 23.52 12.46
N GLY A 222 7.99 22.37 12.31
CA GLY A 222 9.19 22.26 11.47
C GLY A 222 8.90 22.16 9.97
N VAL A 223 7.67 21.82 9.59
CA VAL A 223 7.30 21.54 8.19
C VAL A 223 7.37 22.79 7.29
N PRO A 224 6.87 23.98 7.69
CA PRO A 224 7.03 25.20 6.87
C PRO A 224 8.50 25.52 6.56
N MET A 225 9.38 25.39 7.55
CA MET A 225 10.83 25.57 7.38
C MET A 225 11.42 24.57 6.39
N ALA A 226 11.04 23.29 6.50
CA ALA A 226 11.48 22.24 5.58
C ALA A 226 10.97 22.47 4.15
N LEU A 227 9.71 22.88 3.98
CA LEU A 227 9.13 23.23 2.68
C LEU A 227 9.85 24.41 2.03
N GLN A 228 10.24 25.43 2.82
CA GLN A 228 10.97 26.59 2.32
C GLN A 228 12.37 26.23 1.81
N LYS A 229 13.09 25.35 2.52
CA LYS A 229 14.51 25.04 2.22
C LYS A 229 14.72 23.80 1.35
N ARG A 230 13.78 22.84 1.38
CA ARG A 230 13.87 21.50 0.76
C ARG A 230 12.52 21.02 0.23
N ARG A 231 11.81 21.86 -0.53
CA ARG A 231 10.43 21.60 -1.00
C ARG A 231 10.20 20.19 -1.55
N GLU A 232 11.00 19.74 -2.50
CA GLU A 232 10.84 18.43 -3.15
C GLU A 232 10.92 17.25 -2.15
N ARG A 233 11.79 17.34 -1.14
CA ARG A 233 11.89 16.31 -0.08
C ARG A 233 10.80 16.45 0.98
N ALA A 234 10.37 17.68 1.26
CA ALA A 234 9.44 17.99 2.36
C ALA A 234 7.96 17.84 1.98
N GLU A 235 7.60 18.00 0.69
CA GLU A 235 6.22 17.96 0.23
C GLU A 235 5.50 16.64 0.55
N PRO A 236 6.08 15.44 0.31
CA PRO A 236 5.43 14.19 0.71
C PRO A 236 5.26 14.05 2.23
N VAL A 237 6.21 14.56 3.01
CA VAL A 237 6.16 14.54 4.48
C VAL A 237 5.03 15.45 4.97
N ALA A 238 4.93 16.66 4.43
CA ALA A 238 3.87 17.62 4.75
C ALA A 238 2.48 17.07 4.42
N VAL A 239 2.29 16.48 3.23
CA VAL A 239 1.03 15.83 2.84
C VAL A 239 0.68 14.68 3.79
N SER A 240 1.65 13.85 4.15
CA SER A 240 1.45 12.76 5.12
C SER A 240 0.99 13.27 6.49
N ILE A 241 1.64 14.31 7.02
CA ILE A 241 1.29 14.91 8.31
C ILE A 241 -0.12 15.52 8.26
N VAL A 242 -0.46 16.26 7.19
CA VAL A 242 -1.81 16.83 7.00
C VAL A 242 -2.88 15.74 7.02
N GLU A 243 -2.65 14.63 6.31
CA GLU A 243 -3.61 13.54 6.26
C GLU A 243 -3.71 12.78 7.60
N GLN A 244 -2.62 12.69 8.36
CA GLN A 244 -2.65 12.14 9.71
C GLN A 244 -3.42 13.03 10.69
N LEU A 245 -3.18 14.35 10.67
CA LEU A 245 -3.90 15.33 11.48
C LEU A 245 -5.42 15.28 11.20
N LYS A 246 -5.82 15.27 9.93
CA LYS A 246 -7.24 15.17 9.53
C LYS A 246 -7.91 13.88 10.01
N ARG A 247 -7.19 12.75 9.93
CA ARG A 247 -7.72 11.45 10.39
C ARG A 247 -7.82 11.39 11.92
N ARG A 248 -6.86 11.98 12.63
CA ARG A 248 -6.79 11.98 14.09
C ARG A 248 -7.85 12.90 14.70
N GLY A 249 -7.95 14.15 14.21
CA GLY A 249 -9.04 15.07 14.56
C GLY A 249 -9.06 15.54 16.02
N GLU A 250 -7.90 15.59 16.69
CA GLU A 250 -7.76 16.08 18.05
C GLU A 250 -7.72 17.62 18.10
N ALA A 251 -7.75 18.20 19.31
CA ALA A 251 -7.65 19.65 19.46
C ALA A 251 -6.36 20.19 18.80
N GLY A 252 -6.48 21.25 17.98
CA GLY A 252 -5.35 21.86 17.27
C GLY A 252 -5.03 21.21 15.93
N ASP A 253 -5.60 20.03 15.61
CA ASP A 253 -5.25 19.31 14.39
C ASP A 253 -5.79 19.97 13.13
N ALA A 254 -7.01 20.49 13.20
CA ALA A 254 -7.61 21.21 12.08
C ALA A 254 -6.82 22.49 11.77
N GLU A 255 -6.45 23.21 12.82
CA GLU A 255 -5.70 24.46 12.76
C GLU A 255 -4.29 24.25 12.19
N LEU A 256 -3.56 23.24 12.68
CA LEU A 256 -2.24 22.90 12.14
C LEU A 256 -2.33 22.37 10.71
N ALA A 257 -3.32 21.54 10.38
CA ALA A 257 -3.50 21.04 9.02
C ALA A 257 -3.76 22.17 8.02
N GLU A 258 -4.54 23.18 8.40
CA GLU A 258 -4.79 24.36 7.57
C GLU A 258 -3.51 25.18 7.33
N GLU A 259 -2.71 25.39 8.38
CA GLU A 259 -1.40 26.06 8.28
C GLU A 259 -0.45 25.33 7.31
N LEU A 260 -0.34 24.01 7.44
CA LEU A 260 0.52 23.19 6.58
C LEU A 260 0.03 23.16 5.13
N LEU A 261 -1.29 23.15 4.92
CA LEU A 261 -1.90 23.26 3.60
C LEU A 261 -1.62 24.61 2.93
N ALA A 262 -1.70 25.72 3.68
CA ALA A 262 -1.31 27.03 3.16
C ALA A 262 0.17 27.06 2.76
N SER A 263 1.04 26.48 3.60
CA SER A 263 2.48 26.33 3.34
C SER A 263 2.77 25.52 2.07
N LEU A 264 2.04 24.41 1.86
CA LEU A 264 2.12 23.59 0.65
C LEU A 264 1.73 24.36 -0.62
N ARG A 265 0.69 25.21 -0.53
CA ARG A 265 0.22 26.07 -1.63
C ARG A 265 1.10 27.31 -1.86
N GLY A 266 2.01 27.63 -0.94
CA GLY A 266 2.79 28.87 -0.98
C GLY A 266 1.95 30.11 -0.65
N GLU A 267 0.87 29.92 0.10
CA GLU A 267 -0.05 30.97 0.54
C GLU A 267 0.27 31.37 1.99
N PRO A 268 -0.06 32.61 2.40
CA PRO A 268 0.06 33.00 3.80
C PRO A 268 -0.92 32.17 4.65
N ALA A 269 -0.40 31.49 5.68
CA ALA A 269 -1.23 30.80 6.65
C ALA A 269 -2.09 31.82 7.45
N PRO A 270 -3.29 31.43 7.90
CA PRO A 270 -4.18 32.32 8.66
C PRO A 270 -3.58 32.72 10.01
N GLY A 271 -4.01 33.87 10.55
CA GLY A 271 -3.60 34.39 11.85
C GLY A 271 -2.28 35.18 11.86
N ARG A 272 -2.11 36.01 12.88
CA ARG A 272 -0.88 36.80 13.12
C ARG A 272 0.21 35.86 13.66
N PRO A 273 1.38 35.75 13.00
CA PRO A 273 2.47 34.90 13.49
C PRO A 273 3.10 35.47 14.76
N ILE A 274 3.17 34.67 15.83
CA ILE A 274 3.82 35.03 17.10
C ILE A 274 4.55 33.80 17.65
N ALA A 275 5.81 33.98 18.06
CA ALA A 275 6.63 32.93 18.65
C ALA A 275 6.28 32.74 20.13
N VAL A 276 5.14 32.11 20.39
CA VAL A 276 4.68 31.78 21.76
C VAL A 276 5.27 30.44 22.18
N ASP A 277 5.84 30.38 23.39
CA ASP A 277 6.26 29.13 24.00
C ASP A 277 5.03 28.27 24.37
N LEU A 278 4.69 27.31 23.50
CA LEU A 278 3.54 26.44 23.69
C LEU A 278 3.69 25.50 24.90
N GLU A 279 4.93 25.17 25.30
CA GLU A 279 5.18 24.36 26.49
C GLU A 279 4.79 25.15 27.73
N MET A 280 5.35 26.35 27.88
CA MET A 280 5.03 27.25 28.98
C MET A 280 3.53 27.61 29.02
N LEU A 281 2.93 27.99 27.88
CA LEU A 281 1.51 28.32 27.82
C LEU A 281 0.63 27.14 28.25
N SER A 282 0.90 25.95 27.72
CA SER A 282 0.07 24.78 28.01
C SER A 282 0.16 24.32 29.47
N ASP A 283 1.33 24.47 30.09
CA ASP A 283 1.53 24.12 31.51
C ASP A 283 0.79 25.09 32.44
N GLU A 284 0.78 26.39 32.13
CA GLU A 284 0.01 27.37 32.90
C GLU A 284 -1.50 27.22 32.70
N MET A 285 -1.95 26.95 31.46
CA MET A 285 -3.37 26.72 31.16
C MET A 285 -3.93 25.50 31.91
N GLU A 286 -3.15 24.42 32.06
CA GLU A 286 -3.61 23.15 32.64
C GLU A 286 -3.16 22.93 34.10
N GLY A 287 -2.77 24.01 34.79
CA GLY A 287 -2.35 24.02 36.19
C GLY A 287 -3.46 23.71 37.21
N ASP A 288 -3.16 23.91 38.50
CA ASP A 288 -4.16 23.80 39.57
C ASP A 288 -5.00 25.10 39.62
N PRO A 289 -6.32 25.05 39.33
CA PRO A 289 -7.15 26.25 39.29
C PRO A 289 -7.37 26.86 40.69
N ASN A 290 -6.96 26.19 41.78
CA ASN A 290 -6.93 26.80 43.11
C ASN A 290 -5.66 27.64 43.35
N ARG A 291 -4.65 27.51 42.49
CA ARG A 291 -3.36 28.19 42.59
C ARG A 291 -3.17 29.26 41.53
N SER A 292 -3.73 29.07 40.34
CA SER A 292 -3.66 30.00 39.22
C SER A 292 -5.05 30.21 38.63
N THR A 293 -5.35 31.45 38.31
CA THR A 293 -6.50 31.87 37.50
C THR A 293 -6.17 31.96 36.02
N GLY A 294 -4.89 31.99 35.65
CA GLY A 294 -4.41 32.07 34.28
C GLY A 294 -3.16 32.93 34.16
N GLY A 295 -3.13 33.78 33.13
CA GLY A 295 -2.01 34.67 32.88
C GLY A 295 -2.20 35.56 31.65
N LEU A 296 -1.09 36.17 31.21
CA LEU A 296 -1.04 37.06 30.05
C LEU A 296 0.02 36.61 29.04
N ILE A 297 -0.22 36.85 27.77
CA ILE A 297 0.75 36.69 26.68
C ILE A 297 1.06 38.09 26.13
N ASP A 298 2.34 38.45 26.07
CA ASP A 298 2.78 39.64 25.34
C ASP A 298 2.85 39.32 23.85
N LEU A 299 1.90 39.82 23.06
CA LEU A 299 1.81 39.59 21.62
C LEU A 299 2.93 40.29 20.81
N SER A 300 3.74 41.13 21.43
CA SER A 300 4.94 41.72 20.81
C SER A 300 6.17 40.83 20.94
N THR A 301 6.29 40.06 22.03
CA THR A 301 7.45 39.21 22.32
C THR A 301 7.17 37.71 22.25
N GLY A 302 5.91 37.31 22.42
CA GLY A 302 5.47 35.93 22.60
C GLY A 302 5.64 35.40 24.04
N PHE A 303 6.08 36.23 24.99
CA PHE A 303 6.34 35.80 26.36
C PHE A 303 5.04 35.51 27.13
N VAL A 304 5.05 34.44 27.93
CA VAL A 304 3.92 34.02 28.76
C VAL A 304 4.19 34.43 30.21
N TYR A 305 3.37 35.32 30.74
CA TYR A 305 3.36 35.72 32.14
C TYR A 305 2.34 34.87 32.90
N ASN A 306 2.76 34.26 34.00
CA ASN A 306 1.86 33.57 34.92
C ASN A 306 1.44 34.49 36.07
N ASP A 307 0.44 34.07 36.86
CA ASP A 307 -0.09 34.87 37.97
C ASP A 307 1.00 35.29 38.99
N GLU A 308 1.99 34.43 39.29
CA GLU A 308 3.09 34.78 40.21
C GLU A 308 3.96 35.93 39.68
N MET A 309 4.18 36.00 38.36
CA MET A 309 4.91 37.10 37.73
C MET A 309 4.09 38.40 37.67
N LEU A 310 2.76 38.31 37.72
CA LEU A 310 1.84 39.44 37.66
C LEU A 310 1.47 39.98 39.05
N ASP A 311 1.99 39.37 40.13
CA ASP A 311 1.74 39.82 41.49
C ASP A 311 2.24 41.26 41.71
N PRO A 312 1.50 42.09 42.48
CA PRO A 312 1.88 43.48 42.74
C PRO A 312 3.30 43.61 43.31
N GLY A 313 4.14 44.38 42.64
CA GLY A 313 5.54 44.65 43.03
C GLY A 313 6.57 43.63 42.51
N VAL A 314 6.17 42.65 41.70
CA VAL A 314 7.10 41.77 40.96
C VAL A 314 7.60 42.44 39.68
N LEU A 315 6.71 43.14 38.97
CA LEU A 315 7.05 43.93 37.78
C LEU A 315 7.29 45.39 38.16
N ASP A 316 8.18 46.04 37.40
CA ASP A 316 8.48 47.47 37.56
C ASP A 316 7.27 48.37 37.20
N GLU A 317 6.40 47.89 36.31
CA GLU A 317 5.16 48.56 35.87
C GLU A 317 4.00 47.56 35.89
N GLU A 318 2.83 47.99 36.39
CA GLU A 318 1.61 47.18 36.32
C GLU A 318 1.11 47.09 34.88
N ILE A 319 0.75 45.88 34.45
CA ILE A 319 0.25 45.64 33.10
C ILE A 319 -1.27 45.94 33.08
N ASP A 320 -1.65 47.00 32.39
CA ASP A 320 -3.05 47.30 32.09
C ASP A 320 -3.44 46.75 30.71
N VAL A 321 -4.25 45.69 30.72
CA VAL A 321 -4.74 45.02 29.51
C VAL A 321 -5.76 45.89 28.77
N GLU A 322 -6.48 46.78 29.46
CA GLU A 322 -7.46 47.67 28.84
C GLU A 322 -6.79 48.84 28.11
N GLU A 323 -5.59 49.26 28.54
CA GLU A 323 -4.84 50.35 27.92
C GLU A 323 -4.19 49.93 26.59
N ASP A 324 -3.74 48.67 26.46
CA ASP A 324 -3.05 48.17 25.27
C ASP A 324 -3.57 46.78 24.81
N PRO A 325 -4.83 46.69 24.35
CA PRO A 325 -5.49 45.42 24.02
C PRO A 325 -4.88 44.71 22.80
N ASP A 326 -4.11 45.41 21.96
CA ASP A 326 -3.41 44.84 20.80
C ASP A 326 -2.06 44.17 21.18
N ARG A 327 -1.59 44.41 22.41
CA ARG A 327 -0.35 43.86 22.96
C ARG A 327 -0.60 42.71 23.92
N TRP A 328 -1.65 42.74 24.73
CA TRP A 328 -1.84 41.77 25.82
C TRP A 328 -3.00 40.82 25.53
N LEU A 329 -2.72 39.51 25.57
CA LEU A 329 -3.74 38.47 25.47
C LEU A 329 -3.88 37.71 26.79
N ARG A 330 -5.06 37.75 27.39
CA ARG A 330 -5.37 36.96 28.59
C ARG A 330 -5.71 35.52 28.26
N PHE A 331 -5.21 34.59 29.06
CA PHE A 331 -5.64 33.19 29.04
C PHE A 331 -6.06 32.75 30.44
N ASP A 332 -6.96 31.77 30.49
CA ASP A 332 -7.48 31.24 31.75
C ASP A 332 -6.83 29.90 32.09
N CYS A 333 -6.68 29.62 33.39
CA CYS A 333 -6.38 28.26 33.86
C CYS A 333 -7.64 27.38 33.72
N ILE A 334 -7.65 26.50 32.73
CA ILE A 334 -8.75 25.57 32.44
C ILE A 334 -8.74 24.33 33.35
N GLY A 335 -7.68 24.17 34.13
CA GLY A 335 -7.51 23.11 35.11
C GLY A 335 -7.15 21.75 34.51
N SER A 336 -7.13 20.74 35.37
CA SER A 336 -6.52 19.43 35.08
C SER A 336 -7.45 18.39 34.44
N ARG A 337 -8.65 18.79 33.98
CA ARG A 337 -9.65 17.84 33.45
C ARG A 337 -9.19 17.18 32.15
N ASP A 338 -8.69 17.98 31.20
CA ASP A 338 -8.19 17.47 29.93
C ASP A 338 -6.89 16.67 30.14
N SER A 339 -6.00 17.11 31.03
CA SER A 339 -4.80 16.34 31.38
C SER A 339 -5.14 15.00 32.04
N TRP A 340 -6.23 14.93 32.84
CA TRP A 340 -6.73 13.65 33.37
C TRP A 340 -7.28 12.76 32.26
N ARG A 341 -8.01 13.33 31.31
CA ARG A 341 -8.52 12.59 30.14
C ARG A 341 -7.38 12.02 29.30
N ASP A 342 -6.29 12.76 29.15
CA ASP A 342 -5.09 12.27 28.46
C ASP A 342 -4.50 11.05 29.18
N MET A 343 -4.42 11.04 30.52
CA MET A 343 -3.97 9.86 31.27
C MET A 343 -4.90 8.65 31.02
N ALA A 344 -6.22 8.86 30.98
CA ALA A 344 -7.20 7.80 30.74
C ALA A 344 -7.11 7.24 29.30
N ASP A 345 -6.95 8.11 28.31
CA ASP A 345 -6.82 7.72 26.91
C ASP A 345 -5.51 6.96 26.67
N PHE A 346 -4.39 7.41 27.28
CA PHE A 346 -3.11 6.71 27.21
C PHE A 346 -3.16 5.32 27.85
N ALA A 347 -3.80 5.22 29.03
CA ALA A 347 -4.03 3.93 29.68
C ALA A 347 -4.81 2.98 28.75
N THR A 348 -5.94 3.45 28.21
CA THR A 348 -6.82 2.67 27.32
C THR A 348 -6.09 2.16 26.06
N ARG A 349 -5.23 3.00 25.47
CA ARG A 349 -4.47 2.67 24.25
C ARG A 349 -3.28 1.75 24.49
N THR A 350 -2.84 1.58 25.75
CA THR A 350 -1.68 0.74 26.08
C THR A 350 -1.94 -0.72 25.71
N THR A 351 -1.10 -1.32 24.86
CA THR A 351 -1.29 -2.68 24.34
C THR A 351 -1.05 -3.76 25.40
N ASP A 352 -0.08 -3.56 26.29
CA ASP A 352 0.22 -4.47 27.40
C ASP A 352 -0.95 -4.47 28.42
N PRO A 353 -1.66 -5.60 28.59
CA PRO A 353 -2.80 -5.68 29.50
C PRO A 353 -2.45 -5.42 30.96
N ASP A 354 -1.25 -5.82 31.41
CA ASP A 354 -0.83 -5.65 32.81
C ASP A 354 -0.50 -4.19 33.10
N LEU A 355 0.21 -3.53 32.17
CA LEU A 355 0.49 -2.10 32.27
C LEU A 355 -0.79 -1.27 32.18
N ARG A 356 -1.69 -1.58 31.24
CA ARG A 356 -3.00 -0.94 31.12
C ARG A 356 -3.77 -0.97 32.44
N ASN A 357 -3.93 -2.16 33.04
CA ASN A 357 -4.63 -2.32 34.31
C ASN A 357 -4.00 -1.51 35.46
N ARG A 358 -2.66 -1.41 35.50
CA ARG A 358 -1.96 -0.59 36.50
C ARG A 358 -2.23 0.90 36.29
N LEU A 359 -2.18 1.38 35.05
CA LEU A 359 -2.43 2.78 34.69
C LEU A 359 -3.89 3.18 34.98
N GLU A 360 -4.86 2.36 34.60
CA GLU A 360 -6.29 2.59 34.86
C GLU A 360 -6.60 2.70 36.37
N ARG A 361 -5.97 1.85 37.19
CA ARG A 361 -6.12 1.95 38.66
C ARG A 361 -5.40 3.17 39.24
N ALA A 362 -4.28 3.58 38.64
CA ALA A 362 -3.49 4.69 39.14
C ALA A 362 -4.25 6.02 39.08
N ILE A 363 -5.09 6.20 38.04
CA ILE A 363 -5.85 7.44 37.79
C ILE A 363 -7.11 7.60 38.66
N GLU A 364 -7.48 6.59 39.45
CA GLU A 364 -8.64 6.65 40.34
C GLU A 364 -8.34 7.42 41.63
N GLY A 365 -9.21 8.35 42.01
CA GLY A 365 -9.18 9.02 43.32
C GLY A 365 -8.05 10.05 43.54
N ARG A 366 -7.91 10.54 44.77
CA ARG A 366 -6.96 11.62 45.11
C ARG A 366 -5.52 11.20 44.86
N GLY A 367 -4.72 12.06 44.23
CA GLY A 367 -3.31 11.80 43.93
C GLY A 367 -3.05 11.02 42.63
N ALA A 368 -4.05 10.95 41.73
CA ALA A 368 -4.01 10.27 40.45
C ALA A 368 -2.76 10.61 39.61
N PHE A 369 -2.49 11.90 39.37
CA PHE A 369 -1.36 12.36 38.57
C PHE A 369 0.00 11.85 39.05
N ARG A 370 0.24 11.86 40.37
CA ARG A 370 1.51 11.36 40.91
C ARG A 370 1.63 9.86 40.70
N ARG A 371 0.60 9.08 41.08
CA ARG A 371 0.62 7.63 40.93
C ARG A 371 0.76 7.18 39.47
N PHE A 372 0.08 7.87 38.56
CA PHE A 372 0.18 7.58 37.13
C PHE A 372 1.62 7.80 36.64
N ARG A 373 2.25 8.93 36.98
CA ARG A 373 3.66 9.19 36.66
C ARG A 373 4.61 8.17 37.26
N ASP A 374 4.37 7.74 38.51
CA ASP A 374 5.16 6.69 39.16
C ASP A 374 5.09 5.38 38.34
N VAL A 375 3.89 4.95 37.92
CA VAL A 375 3.71 3.75 37.08
C VAL A 375 4.37 3.89 35.70
N VAL A 376 4.21 5.04 35.04
CA VAL A 376 4.84 5.34 33.73
C VAL A 376 6.36 5.25 33.83
N HIS A 377 6.95 5.82 34.89
CA HIS A 377 8.38 5.78 35.14
C HIS A 377 8.89 4.36 35.43
N GLU A 378 8.21 3.63 36.33
CA GLU A 378 8.54 2.23 36.66
C GLU A 378 8.45 1.30 35.44
N ALA A 379 7.52 1.55 34.52
CA ALA A 379 7.33 0.76 33.31
C ALA A 379 8.26 1.15 32.15
N GLY A 380 9.04 2.23 32.27
CA GLY A 380 9.94 2.69 31.22
C GLY A 380 9.25 3.35 30.02
N VAL A 381 7.97 3.73 30.12
CA VAL A 381 7.19 4.33 29.02
C VAL A 381 7.10 5.85 29.10
N SER A 382 7.97 6.49 29.89
CA SER A 382 8.00 7.95 30.09
C SER A 382 8.08 8.74 28.79
N GLN A 383 8.94 8.33 27.86
CA GLN A 383 9.09 9.05 26.59
C GLN A 383 7.81 9.02 25.75
N GLN A 384 7.14 7.86 25.67
CA GLN A 384 5.87 7.70 24.95
C GLN A 384 4.76 8.56 25.58
N TRP A 385 4.69 8.56 26.92
CA TRP A 385 3.73 9.40 27.64
C TRP A 385 3.97 10.89 27.43
N TYR A 386 5.22 11.35 27.53
CA TYR A 386 5.53 12.78 27.34
C TYR A 386 5.35 13.22 25.89
N ALA A 387 5.69 12.38 24.91
CA ALA A 387 5.35 12.65 23.51
C ALA A 387 3.84 12.85 23.35
N PHE A 388 3.03 11.87 23.79
CA PHE A 388 1.58 11.91 23.66
C PHE A 388 0.92 13.08 24.42
N SER A 389 1.27 13.29 25.69
CA SER A 389 0.63 14.29 26.53
C SER A 389 1.04 15.72 26.14
N THR A 390 2.32 15.95 25.82
CA THR A 390 2.79 17.25 25.32
C THR A 390 2.15 17.59 23.97
N ASP A 391 2.00 16.61 23.07
CA ASP A 391 1.35 16.83 21.77
C ASP A 391 -0.09 17.30 21.93
N ARG A 392 -0.86 16.66 22.81
CA ARG A 392 -2.25 17.03 23.08
C ARG A 392 -2.37 18.41 23.74
N LYS A 393 -1.49 18.72 24.69
CA LYS A 393 -1.35 20.04 25.30
C LYS A 393 -1.06 21.13 24.27
N PHE A 394 -0.10 20.90 23.38
CA PHE A 394 0.25 21.82 22.31
C PHE A 394 -0.92 22.03 21.35
N GLY A 395 -1.65 20.97 21.03
CA GLY A 395 -2.86 21.05 20.22
C GLY A 395 -3.94 21.93 20.85
N ARG A 396 -4.20 21.78 22.15
CA ARG A 396 -5.14 22.64 22.88
C ARG A 396 -4.68 24.10 22.94
N ALA A 397 -3.41 24.36 23.24
CA ALA A 397 -2.83 25.69 23.24
C ALA A 397 -2.89 26.36 21.85
N ARG A 398 -2.55 25.62 20.79
CA ARG A 398 -2.68 26.09 19.40
C ARG A 398 -4.12 26.45 19.07
N LYS A 399 -5.07 25.58 19.41
CA LYS A 399 -6.49 25.83 19.17
C LYS A 399 -6.98 27.10 19.89
N PHE A 400 -6.52 27.33 21.12
CA PHE A 400 -6.78 28.56 21.85
C PHE A 400 -6.23 29.78 21.10
N LEU A 401 -4.93 29.79 20.77
CA LEU A 401 -4.29 30.91 20.09
C LEU A 401 -4.94 31.24 18.74
N VAL A 402 -5.26 30.23 17.93
CA VAL A 402 -5.88 30.42 16.61
C VAL A 402 -7.28 31.00 16.72
N ARG A 403 -8.03 30.64 17.77
CA ARG A 403 -9.34 31.26 18.06
C ARG A 403 -9.21 32.75 18.36
N GLU A 404 -8.11 33.16 18.99
CA GLU A 404 -7.77 34.57 19.26
C GLU A 404 -7.07 35.25 18.06
N GLY A 405 -7.02 34.59 16.90
CA GLY A 405 -6.42 35.13 15.67
C GLY A 405 -4.89 35.05 15.62
N ILE A 406 -4.26 34.31 16.53
CA ILE A 406 -2.81 34.14 16.64
C ILE A 406 -2.37 32.80 16.05
N ARG A 407 -1.34 32.82 15.23
CA ARG A 407 -0.67 31.62 14.72
C ARG A 407 0.65 31.41 15.47
N PRO A 408 0.80 30.35 16.28
CA PRO A 408 2.08 30.03 16.90
C PRO A 408 3.07 29.55 15.85
N ILE A 409 4.29 30.10 15.84
CA ILE A 409 5.36 29.79 14.86
C ILE A 409 6.62 29.19 15.49
#